data_AF-A0AA41SDQ8-F1
#
_entry.id   AF-A0AA41SDQ8-F1
#
_cell.length_a   1.000
_cell.length_b   1.000
_cell.length_c   1.000
_cell.angle_alpha   90.00
_cell.angle_beta   90.00
_cell.angle_gamma   90.00
#
_symmetry.space_group_name_H-M   'P 1'
#
loop_
_entity.id
_entity.type
_entity.pdbx_description
1 polymer ?
#
loop_
_entity_poly.entity_id
_entity_poly.type
_entity_poly.pdbx_seq_one_letter_code
_entity_poly.pdbx_strand_id
1 'polypeptide(L)'
;MNEILEALLPEGAVVPSSFETVGHIAHLNLRDEHLPYKKLIAQVVLDKNRPKIQTVVNKVESIQNEYRTMQLEVLAGNNSLVATVMENGIRFHVDLAAV
;
A
#
# COMPACT_ATOMS: atom_id res chain seq x y z
N MET A 1 3.59 -14.87 -1.43
CA MET A 1 4.01 -13.46 -1.66
C MET A 1 5.50 -13.34 -1.38
N ASN A 2 5.92 -13.77 -0.19
CA ASN A 2 7.33 -13.77 0.22
C ASN A 2 8.25 -14.47 -0.80
N GLU A 3 7.95 -15.71 -1.20
CA GLU A 3 8.80 -16.46 -2.16
C GLU A 3 9.08 -15.74 -3.48
N ILE A 4 8.13 -14.92 -3.97
CA ILE A 4 8.30 -14.14 -5.21
C ILE A 4 9.14 -12.89 -4.95
N LEU A 5 8.90 -12.22 -3.83
CA LEU A 5 9.69 -11.06 -3.45
C LEU A 5 11.13 -11.47 -3.11
N GLU A 6 11.34 -12.61 -2.45
CA GLU A 6 12.65 -13.20 -2.19
C GLU A 6 13.43 -13.52 -3.48
N ALA A 7 12.73 -13.95 -4.53
CA ALA A 7 13.35 -14.21 -5.83
C ALA A 7 13.65 -12.94 -6.65
N LEU A 8 12.97 -11.82 -6.36
CA LEU A 8 13.07 -10.56 -7.13
C LEU A 8 13.93 -9.50 -6.43
N LEU A 9 14.05 -9.57 -5.11
CA LEU A 9 14.87 -8.66 -4.30
C LEU A 9 16.30 -9.22 -4.18
N PRO A 10 17.31 -8.35 -3.97
CA PRO A 10 18.69 -8.81 -3.80
C PRO A 10 18.87 -9.65 -2.54
N GLU A 11 19.87 -10.53 -2.54
CA GLU A 11 20.21 -11.37 -1.37
C GLU A 11 20.44 -10.51 -0.12
N GLY A 12 19.67 -10.78 0.93
CA GLY A 12 19.73 -10.05 2.21
C GLY A 12 18.76 -8.87 2.34
N ALA A 13 17.97 -8.55 1.31
CA ALA A 13 16.89 -7.56 1.44
C ALA A 13 15.79 -8.08 2.37
N VAL A 14 15.29 -7.22 3.27
CA VAL A 14 14.12 -7.55 4.07
C VAL A 14 12.89 -7.58 3.15
N VAL A 15 12.11 -8.64 3.27
CA VAL A 15 10.84 -8.76 2.55
C VAL A 15 9.74 -8.12 3.40
N PRO A 16 8.95 -7.19 2.86
CA PRO A 16 7.83 -6.62 3.60
C PRO A 16 6.85 -7.75 3.97
N SER A 17 6.68 -7.95 5.28
CA SER A 17 6.02 -9.15 5.80
C SER A 17 4.49 -9.10 5.71
N SER A 18 3.90 -7.90 5.63
CA SER A 18 2.45 -7.70 5.61
C SER A 18 2.08 -6.32 5.05
N PHE A 19 0.82 -6.19 4.61
CA PHE A 19 0.21 -4.94 4.18
C PHE A 19 -1.20 -4.83 4.77
N GLU A 20 -1.68 -3.61 4.93
CA GLU A 20 -3.04 -3.34 5.38
C GLU A 20 -3.97 -3.13 4.19
N THR A 21 -5.28 -3.32 4.37
CA THR A 21 -6.25 -3.12 3.30
C THR A 21 -7.37 -2.19 3.73
N VAL A 22 -7.68 -1.21 2.89
CA VAL A 22 -8.83 -0.31 3.01
C VAL A 22 -9.68 -0.49 1.76
N GLY A 23 -10.68 -1.37 1.84
CA GLY A 23 -11.51 -1.73 0.70
C GLY A 23 -10.68 -2.36 -0.43
N HIS A 24 -10.56 -1.70 -1.57
CA HIS A 24 -9.75 -2.14 -2.71
C HIS A 24 -8.31 -1.59 -2.71
N ILE A 25 -7.93 -0.84 -1.67
CA ILE A 25 -6.62 -0.20 -1.56
C ILE A 25 -5.75 -1.04 -0.62
N ALA A 26 -4.58 -1.45 -1.09
CA ALA A 26 -3.54 -2.04 -0.24
C ALA A 26 -2.56 -0.96 0.20
N HIS A 27 -2.32 -0.87 1.49
CA HIS A 27 -1.41 0.08 2.13
C HIS A 27 -0.13 -0.63 2.55
N LEU A 28 0.99 -0.25 1.93
CA LEU A 28 2.33 -0.73 2.26
C LEU A 28 2.99 0.20 3.28
N ASN A 29 3.79 -0.41 4.16
CA ASN A 29 4.67 0.29 5.08
C ASN A 29 6.13 -0.04 4.71
N LEU A 30 6.63 0.61 3.67
CA LEU A 30 7.98 0.38 3.16
C LEU A 30 9.01 1.19 3.99
N ARG A 31 10.11 0.54 4.36
CA ARG A 31 11.29 1.16 4.98
C ARG A 31 12.23 1.68 3.88
N ASP A 32 13.22 2.48 4.27
CA ASP A 32 14.23 3.03 3.35
C ASP A 32 14.87 1.99 2.44
N GLU A 33 15.18 0.80 2.98
CA GLU A 33 15.74 -0.33 2.24
C GLU A 33 14.84 -0.85 1.11
N HIS A 34 13.51 -0.69 1.23
CA HIS A 34 12.54 -1.14 0.24
C HIS A 34 12.25 -0.07 -0.82
N LEU A 35 12.58 1.20 -0.58
CA LEU A 35 12.25 2.33 -1.47
C LEU A 35 12.78 2.15 -2.90
N PRO A 36 13.99 1.60 -3.16
CA PRO A 36 14.47 1.33 -4.51
C PRO A 36 13.57 0.34 -5.27
N TYR A 37 12.89 -0.55 -4.55
CA TYR A 37 12.07 -1.63 -5.10
C TYR A 37 10.57 -1.40 -4.92
N LYS A 38 10.16 -0.22 -4.44
CA LYS A 38 8.77 0.08 -4.04
C LYS A 38 7.74 -0.22 -5.13
N LYS A 39 8.05 0.13 -6.38
CA LYS A 39 7.16 -0.11 -7.53
C LYS A 39 7.05 -1.60 -7.87
N LEU A 40 8.15 -2.34 -7.78
CA LEU A 40 8.17 -3.78 -8.02
C LEU A 40 7.38 -4.53 -6.95
N ILE A 41 7.62 -4.20 -5.67
CA ILE A 41 6.87 -4.75 -4.54
C ILE A 41 5.37 -4.46 -4.72
N ALA A 42 5.02 -3.21 -5.02
CA ALA A 42 3.62 -2.81 -5.22
C ALA A 42 2.95 -3.54 -6.39
N GLN A 43 3.67 -3.79 -7.48
CA GLN A 43 3.13 -4.53 -8.61
C GLN A 43 2.86 -6.00 -8.24
N VAL A 44 3.78 -6.65 -7.54
CA VAL A 44 3.58 -8.02 -7.02
C VAL A 44 2.37 -8.08 -6.08
N VAL A 45 2.20 -7.08 -5.21
CA VAL A 45 1.04 -6.96 -4.32
C VAL A 45 -0.25 -6.84 -5.12
N LEU A 46 -0.28 -5.96 -6.12
CA LEU A 46 -1.45 -5.75 -6.97
C LEU A 46 -1.84 -7.03 -7.69
N ASP A 47 -0.89 -7.66 -8.40
CA ASP A 47 -1.17 -8.83 -9.23
C ASP A 47 -1.59 -10.06 -8.42
N LYS A 48 -1.02 -10.25 -7.22
CA LYS A 48 -1.41 -11.36 -6.34
C LYS A 48 -2.78 -11.22 -5.69
N ASN A 49 -3.27 -9.98 -5.55
CA ASN A 49 -4.50 -9.70 -4.83
C ASN A 49 -5.64 -9.23 -5.75
N ARG A 50 -5.43 -9.21 -7.07
CA ARG A 50 -6.49 -8.99 -8.05
C ARG A 50 -7.56 -10.09 -7.96
N PRO A 51 -8.84 -9.74 -8.16
CA PRO A 51 -9.38 -8.41 -8.46
C PRO A 51 -9.72 -7.58 -7.21
N LYS A 52 -9.48 -8.09 -6.00
CA LYS A 52 -9.88 -7.44 -4.75
C LYS A 52 -9.14 -6.13 -4.52
N ILE A 53 -7.82 -6.14 -4.75
CA ILE A 53 -6.98 -4.95 -4.69
C ILE A 53 -6.85 -4.34 -6.09
N GLN A 54 -7.10 -3.04 -6.19
CA GLN A 54 -7.01 -2.28 -7.42
C GLN A 54 -6.01 -1.12 -7.34
N THR A 55 -5.67 -0.67 -6.13
CA THR A 55 -4.68 0.38 -5.86
C THR A 55 -3.73 -0.09 -4.78
N VAL A 56 -2.44 0.15 -4.97
CA VAL A 56 -1.42 -0.07 -3.94
C VAL A 56 -0.74 1.26 -3.64
N VAL A 57 -0.74 1.64 -2.38
CA VAL A 57 -0.16 2.88 -1.88
C VAL A 57 0.93 2.59 -0.86
N ASN A 58 1.83 3.55 -0.65
CA ASN A 58 2.79 3.52 0.45
C ASN A 58 2.69 4.80 1.26
N LYS A 59 2.89 4.68 2.57
CA LYS A 59 3.04 5.83 3.45
C LYS A 59 4.38 6.51 3.19
N VAL A 60 4.36 7.79 2.86
CA VAL A 60 5.57 8.62 2.81
C VAL A 60 5.76 9.22 4.20
N GLU A 61 6.95 9.07 4.76
CA GLU A 61 7.31 9.83 5.96
C GLU A 61 7.39 11.32 5.57
N SER A 62 6.35 12.08 5.94
CA SER A 62 6.40 13.54 5.94
C SER A 62 6.25 14.01 7.37
N ILE A 63 7.35 14.57 7.88
CA ILE A 63 7.41 15.30 9.12
C ILE A 63 6.75 16.67 8.89
N GLN A 64 5.93 17.10 9.85
CA GLN A 64 5.42 18.46 10.06
C GLN A 64 4.13 18.86 9.29
N ASN A 65 3.00 18.55 9.90
CA ASN A 65 1.94 19.55 10.04
C ASN A 65 1.19 19.30 11.37
N GLU A 66 0.60 20.35 11.92
CA GLU A 66 -0.07 20.38 13.24
C GLU A 66 -1.17 19.31 13.41
N TYR A 67 -1.59 18.71 12.30
CA TYR A 67 -2.68 17.76 12.17
C TYR A 67 -2.24 16.30 11.94
N ARG A 68 -0.94 15.98 11.90
CA ARG A 68 -0.40 14.60 11.64
C ARG A 68 -0.98 13.94 10.36
N THR A 69 -1.16 14.73 9.31
CA THR A 69 -1.70 14.27 8.03
C THR A 69 -0.74 13.25 7.38
N MET A 70 -1.25 12.09 6.98
CA MET A 70 -0.44 11.04 6.35
C MET A 70 -0.37 11.28 4.84
N GLN A 71 0.81 11.54 4.28
CA GLN A 71 0.95 11.57 2.82
C GLN A 71 1.06 10.16 2.26
N LEU A 72 0.21 9.86 1.28
CA LEU A 72 0.19 8.58 0.57
C LEU A 72 0.73 8.75 -0.84
N GLU A 73 1.64 7.87 -1.23
CA GLU A 73 2.13 7.76 -2.60
C GLU A 73 1.48 6.55 -3.27
N VAL A 74 0.83 6.75 -4.43
CA VAL A 74 0.34 5.64 -5.25
C VAL A 74 1.51 4.95 -5.96
N LEU A 75 1.69 3.66 -5.69
CA LEU A 75 2.75 2.85 -6.26
C LEU A 75 2.29 2.05 -7.48
N ALA A 76 1.10 1.46 -7.45
CA ALA A 76 0.54 0.67 -8.56
C ALA A 76 -1.00 0.74 -8.58
N GLY A 77 -1.60 0.43 -9.74
CA GLY A 77 -3.06 0.28 -9.87
C GLY A 77 -3.77 1.40 -10.61
N ASN A 78 -5.04 1.64 -10.28
CA ASN A 78 -5.91 2.60 -10.96
C ASN A 78 -5.92 4.01 -10.35
N ASN A 79 -5.04 4.27 -9.38
CA ASN A 79 -4.89 5.56 -8.68
C ASN A 79 -6.13 6.04 -7.89
N SER A 80 -7.14 5.19 -7.69
CA SER A 80 -8.28 5.53 -6.83
C SER A 80 -7.88 5.46 -5.36
N LEU A 81 -8.04 6.57 -4.65
CA LEU A 81 -7.85 6.69 -3.19
C LEU A 81 -9.17 6.71 -2.41
N VAL A 82 -10.30 6.61 -3.13
CA VAL A 82 -11.63 6.52 -2.54
C VAL A 82 -12.02 5.05 -2.44
N ALA A 83 -12.21 4.55 -1.23
CA ALA A 83 -12.56 3.16 -0.97
C ALA A 83 -13.86 3.03 -0.17
N THR A 84 -14.60 1.95 -0.45
CA THR A 84 -15.72 1.52 0.39
C THR A 84 -15.23 0.45 1.36
N VAL A 85 -15.44 0.67 2.65
CA VAL A 85 -15.16 -0.32 3.72
C VAL A 85 -16.44 -0.73 4.42
N MET A 86 -16.49 -1.96 4.91
CA MET A 86 -17.62 -2.47 5.67
C MET A 86 -17.16 -2.83 7.07
N GLU A 87 -17.60 -2.05 8.06
CA GLU A 87 -17.25 -2.24 9.46
C GLU A 87 -18.55 -2.45 10.24
N ASN A 88 -18.66 -3.58 10.95
CA ASN A 88 -19.87 -3.95 11.72
C ASN A 88 -21.18 -3.89 10.90
N GLY A 89 -21.12 -4.23 9.61
CA GLY A 89 -22.28 -4.21 8.70
C GLY A 89 -22.63 -2.82 8.15
N ILE A 90 -21.93 -1.77 8.57
CA ILE A 90 -22.10 -0.40 8.08
C ILE A 90 -21.08 -0.14 6.96
N ARG A 91 -21.54 0.44 5.85
CA ARG A 91 -20.68 0.79 4.72
C ARG A 91 -20.23 2.25 4.86
N PHE A 92 -18.91 2.45 4.84
CA PHE A 92 -18.29 3.77 4.84
C PHE A 92 -17.64 4.03 3.49
N HIS A 93 -17.72 5.28 3.03
CA HIS A 93 -16.92 5.76 1.91
C HIS A 93 -15.80 6.62 2.49
N VAL A 94 -14.56 6.18 2.27
CA VAL A 94 -13.36 6.80 2.82
C VAL A 94 -12.53 7.33 1.67
N ASP A 95 -12.23 8.62 1.69
CA ASP A 95 -11.27 9.23 0.77
C ASP A 95 -9.94 9.39 1.51
N LEU A 96 -8.95 8.56 1.15
CA LEU A 96 -7.63 8.58 1.77
C LEU A 96 -6.78 9.79 1.35
N ALA A 97 -7.17 10.54 0.31
CA ALA A 97 -6.46 11.74 -0.11
C ALA A 97 -6.84 12.99 0.69
N ALA A 98 -8.02 12.96 1.32
CA ALA A 98 -8.62 14.10 2.02
C ALA A 98 -8.51 14.01 3.56
N VAL A 99 -7.78 13.01 4.08
CA VAL A 99 -7.57 12.73 5.51
C VAL A 99 -6.26 13.31 6.02
#